data_AF-N4U2Z7-F1
#
_entry.id   AF-N4U2Z7-F1
#
_cell.length_a   1.000
_cell.length_b   1.000
_cell.length_c   1.000
_cell.angle_alpha   90.00
_cell.angle_beta   90.00
_cell.angle_gamma   90.00
#
_symmetry.space_group_name_H-M   'P 1'
#
loop_
_entity.id
_entity.type
_entity.pdbx_description
1 polymer ?
#
loop_
_entity_poly.entity_id
_entity_poly.type
_entity_poly.pdbx_seq_one_letter_code
_entity_poly.pdbx_strand_id
1 'polypeptide(L)'
;MNGKLGNREWVIIQDIPLSIMAIVAIKDASSDAFMTCWELHYPILRESTKILAVDGAESGIVLSIDTMNTLTHGRAKELGSIELEAIEVPMVNCGISDHIWSEIRGDDAIYISTRLGK
;
A
#
# COMPACT_ATOMS: atom_id res chain seq x y z
N MET A 1 -7.41 -10.30 11.60
CA MET A 1 -6.23 -9.53 12.04
C MET A 1 -6.76 -8.25 12.67
N ASN A 2 -6.47 -8.02 13.95
CA ASN A 2 -6.92 -6.82 14.66
C ASN A 2 -5.70 -5.91 14.82
N GLY A 3 -5.77 -4.68 14.32
CA GLY A 3 -4.70 -3.70 14.39
C GLY A 3 -5.24 -2.35 14.89
N LYS A 4 -4.46 -1.63 15.68
CA LYS A 4 -4.81 -0.30 16.19
C LYS A 4 -4.06 0.76 15.39
N LEU A 5 -4.78 1.75 14.87
CA LEU A 5 -4.22 2.97 14.30
C LEU A 5 -4.71 4.15 15.15
N GLY A 6 -3.88 4.62 16.08
CA GLY A 6 -4.28 5.62 17.07
C GLY A 6 -5.43 5.14 17.98
N ASN A 7 -6.41 6.02 18.22
CA ASN A 7 -7.58 5.75 19.08
C ASN A 7 -8.71 4.94 18.38
N ARG A 8 -8.45 4.36 17.21
CA ARG A 8 -9.44 3.55 16.48
C ARG A 8 -9.02 2.08 16.49
N GLU A 9 -9.90 1.25 17.02
CA GLU A 9 -9.84 -0.20 16.91
C GLU A 9 -10.38 -0.59 15.53
N TRP A 10 -9.51 -1.01 14.61
CA TRP A 10 -9.97 -1.59 13.35
C TRP A 10 -10.30 -3.07 13.59
N VAL A 11 -11.58 -3.41 13.45
CA VAL A 11 -12.11 -4.75 13.74
C VAL A 11 -12.06 -5.66 12.50
N ILE A 12 -12.01 -5.11 11.28
CA ILE A 12 -11.96 -5.87 10.01
C ILE A 12 -11.31 -5.07 8.86
N ILE A 13 -10.64 -5.79 7.94
CA ILE A 13 -10.03 -5.24 6.70
C ILE A 13 -11.04 -4.47 5.82
N GLN A 14 -12.33 -4.82 5.91
CA GLN A 14 -13.40 -4.22 5.10
C GLN A 14 -13.70 -2.74 5.39
N ASP A 15 -13.23 -2.21 6.53
CA ASP A 15 -13.44 -0.80 6.87
C ASP A 15 -12.30 0.11 6.39
N ILE A 16 -11.26 -0.46 5.76
CA ILE A 16 -10.20 0.32 5.12
C ILE A 16 -10.66 0.62 3.69
N PRO A 17 -10.94 1.88 3.32
CA PRO A 17 -11.30 2.26 1.94
C PRO A 17 -10.12 2.16 0.96
N LEU A 18 -9.01 1.54 1.38
CA LEU A 18 -7.77 1.43 0.64
C LEU A 18 -7.52 -0.04 0.31
N SER A 19 -7.17 -0.32 -0.95
CA SER A 19 -6.56 -1.58 -1.31
C SER A 19 -5.29 -1.78 -0.47
N ILE A 20 -5.10 -3.01 0.01
CA ILE A 20 -3.92 -3.43 0.76
C ILE A 20 -3.25 -4.62 0.07
N MET A 21 -1.94 -4.76 0.27
CA MET A 21 -1.15 -5.89 -0.20
C MET A 21 -0.28 -6.48 0.89
N ALA A 22 0.11 -7.74 0.68
CA ALA A 22 1.23 -8.34 1.37
C ALA A 22 2.44 -8.41 0.44
N ILE A 23 3.64 -8.13 0.95
CA ILE A 23 4.89 -8.15 0.17
C ILE A 23 6.00 -8.86 0.92
N VAL A 24 6.89 -9.52 0.18
CA VAL A 24 8.02 -10.27 0.76
C VAL A 24 9.00 -9.40 1.57
N ALA A 25 9.00 -8.09 1.33
CA ALA A 25 9.84 -7.14 2.05
C ALA A 25 9.38 -6.88 3.50
N ILE A 26 8.15 -7.24 3.87
CA ILE A 26 7.62 -7.12 5.23
C ILE A 26 7.79 -8.45 5.94
N LYS A 27 8.60 -8.47 7.01
CA LYS A 27 8.72 -9.63 7.91
C LYS A 27 7.88 -9.46 9.17
N ASP A 28 7.76 -8.21 9.60
CA ASP A 28 7.00 -7.78 10.78
C ASP A 28 6.72 -6.27 10.68
N ALA A 29 6.01 -5.73 11.67
CA ALA A 29 5.63 -4.32 11.73
C ALA A 29 6.82 -3.34 11.87
N SER A 30 8.04 -3.81 12.11
CA SER A 30 9.25 -2.99 12.16
C SER A 30 9.99 -2.89 10.83
N SER A 31 9.56 -3.64 9.81
CA SER A 31 10.15 -3.60 8.47
C SER A 31 9.95 -2.23 7.82
N ASP A 32 10.97 -1.68 7.16
CA ASP A 32 10.88 -0.36 6.49
C ASP A 32 9.73 -0.26 5.48
N ALA A 33 9.42 -1.39 4.83
CA ALA A 33 8.32 -1.49 3.87
C ALA A 33 6.93 -1.55 4.52
N PHE A 34 6.82 -1.74 5.83
CA PHE A 34 5.55 -1.74 6.55
C PHE A 34 4.92 -0.33 6.53
N MET A 35 3.65 -0.27 6.14
CA MET A 35 2.89 0.99 5.96
C MET A 35 3.51 1.94 4.92
N THR A 36 4.03 1.40 3.82
CA THR A 36 4.47 2.18 2.65
C THR A 36 3.45 2.10 1.52
N CYS A 37 3.37 3.16 0.70
CA CYS A 37 2.48 3.21 -0.46
C CYS A 37 3.24 2.81 -1.72
N TRP A 38 2.61 2.00 -2.56
CA TRP A 38 3.20 1.51 -3.80
C TRP A 38 2.29 1.77 -4.98
N GLU A 39 2.88 2.06 -6.13
CA GLU A 39 2.23 1.92 -7.42
C GLU A 39 2.59 0.58 -8.03
N LEU A 40 1.56 -0.19 -8.36
CA LEU A 40 1.70 -1.41 -9.15
C LEU A 40 1.27 -1.10 -10.58
N HIS A 41 2.13 -1.39 -11.55
CA HIS A 41 1.85 -1.22 -12.98
C HIS A 41 1.84 -2.58 -13.66
N TYR A 42 0.75 -2.91 -14.35
CA TYR A 42 0.65 -4.11 -15.19
C TYR A 42 0.88 -3.73 -16.66
N PRO A 43 2.08 -4.00 -17.22
CA PRO A 43 2.48 -3.42 -18.51
C PRO A 43 1.63 -3.91 -19.69
N ILE A 44 1.10 -5.13 -19.62
CA ILE A 44 0.33 -5.75 -20.71
C ILE A 44 -0.95 -4.96 -21.00
N LEU A 45 -1.68 -4.54 -19.95
CA LEU A 45 -2.89 -3.74 -20.09
C LEU A 45 -2.67 -2.25 -19.83
N ARG A 46 -1.46 -1.87 -19.39
CA ARG A 46 -1.08 -0.52 -18.98
C ARG A 46 -1.95 0.02 -17.85
N GLU A 47 -2.42 -0.88 -16.99
CA GLU A 47 -3.20 -0.54 -15.81
C GLU A 47 -2.28 -0.28 -14.63
N SER A 48 -2.68 0.66 -13.77
CA SER A 48 -1.97 0.96 -12.54
C SER A 48 -2.92 1.08 -11.37
N THR A 49 -2.44 0.70 -10.18
CA THR A 49 -3.17 0.93 -8.93
C THR A 49 -2.22 1.39 -7.82
N LYS A 50 -2.74 2.18 -6.87
CA LYS A 50 -2.02 2.59 -5.66
C LYS A 50 -2.50 1.73 -4.50
N ILE A 51 -1.56 1.20 -3.73
CA ILE A 51 -1.84 0.17 -2.74
C ILE A 51 -0.93 0.29 -1.52
N LEU A 52 -1.47 0.03 -0.33
CA LEU A 52 -0.73 0.08 0.92
C LEU A 52 -0.14 -1.30 1.25
N ALA A 53 1.16 -1.34 1.56
CA ALA A 53 1.82 -2.54 2.05
C ALA A 53 1.60 -2.68 3.56
N VAL A 54 0.92 -3.73 4.01
CA VAL A 54 0.55 -3.89 5.43
C VAL A 54 0.87 -5.27 6.01
N ASP A 55 1.32 -6.22 5.18
CA ASP A 55 1.59 -7.58 5.64
C ASP A 55 2.74 -8.23 4.87
N GLY A 56 3.30 -9.28 5.45
CA GLY A 56 4.34 -10.09 4.84
C GLY A 56 3.77 -11.14 3.88
N ALA A 57 4.48 -11.37 2.77
CA ALA A 57 4.21 -12.48 1.86
C ALA A 57 5.35 -13.50 1.88
N GLU A 58 5.04 -14.76 1.64
CA GLU A 58 6.07 -15.80 1.47
C GLU A 58 6.96 -15.53 0.24
N SER A 59 6.35 -15.01 -0.84
CA SER A 59 7.07 -14.60 -2.04
C SER A 59 6.34 -13.48 -2.78
N GLY A 60 7.11 -12.62 -3.46
CA GLY A 60 6.58 -11.57 -4.32
C GLY A 60 5.58 -10.64 -3.62
N ILE A 61 4.44 -10.43 -4.28
CA ILE A 61 3.33 -9.59 -3.83
C ILE A 61 2.05 -10.42 -3.87
N VAL A 62 1.24 -10.36 -2.80
CA VAL A 62 -0.08 -10.98 -2.72
C VAL A 62 -1.14 -9.89 -2.66
N LEU A 63 -2.13 -9.99 -3.56
CA LEU A 63 -3.20 -9.02 -3.73
C LEU A 63 -4.56 -9.65 -3.41
N SER A 64 -5.52 -8.80 -3.02
CA SER A 64 -6.93 -9.21 -3.07
C SER A 64 -7.36 -9.50 -4.50
N ILE A 65 -8.34 -10.40 -4.65
CA ILE A 65 -8.91 -10.73 -5.95
C ILE A 65 -9.47 -9.48 -6.67
N ASP A 66 -10.05 -8.55 -5.92
CA ASP A 66 -10.61 -7.32 -6.46
C ASP A 66 -9.53 -6.40 -7.02
N THR A 67 -8.42 -6.22 -6.29
CA THR A 67 -7.27 -5.44 -6.78
C THR A 67 -6.67 -6.08 -8.03
N MET A 68 -6.50 -7.40 -8.03
CA MET A 68 -5.98 -8.09 -9.21
C MET A 68 -6.97 -8.00 -10.38
N ASN A 69 -8.27 -8.00 -10.13
CA ASN A 69 -9.29 -7.77 -11.15
C ASN A 69 -9.25 -6.35 -11.71
N THR A 70 -8.96 -5.33 -10.90
CA THR A 70 -8.71 -3.96 -11.38
C THR A 70 -7.57 -3.93 -12.38
N LEU A 71 -6.45 -4.59 -12.06
CA LEU A 71 -5.29 -4.66 -12.95
C LEU A 71 -5.53 -5.51 -14.21
N THR A 72 -6.39 -6.53 -14.13
CA THR A 72 -6.53 -7.56 -15.17
C THR A 72 -7.87 -7.56 -15.89
N HIS A 73 -8.69 -6.53 -15.70
CA HIS A 73 -10.05 -6.41 -16.23
C HIS A 73 -10.94 -7.62 -15.90
N GLY A 74 -10.91 -8.06 -14.64
CA GLY A 74 -11.78 -9.14 -14.13
C GLY A 74 -11.24 -10.56 -14.33
N ARG A 75 -9.96 -10.72 -14.70
CA ARG A 75 -9.35 -12.02 -15.03
C ARG A 75 -8.46 -12.61 -13.93
N ALA A 76 -8.57 -12.14 -12.69
CA ALA A 76 -7.67 -12.58 -11.61
C ALA A 76 -7.66 -14.10 -11.41
N LYS A 77 -8.85 -14.75 -11.37
CA LYS A 77 -8.96 -16.21 -11.20
C LYS A 77 -8.42 -17.00 -12.38
N GLU A 78 -8.56 -16.46 -13.58
CA GLU A 78 -8.11 -17.12 -14.82
C GLU A 78 -6.59 -17.09 -14.92
N LEU A 79 -5.98 -15.94 -14.63
CA LEU A 79 -4.54 -15.74 -14.75
C LEU A 79 -3.79 -16.37 -13.57
N GLY A 80 -4.35 -16.31 -12.36
CA GLY A 80 -3.76 -16.85 -11.12
C GLY A 80 -2.56 -16.03 -10.60
N SER A 81 -1.66 -15.63 -11.50
CA SER A 81 -0.47 -14.82 -11.24
C SER A 81 -0.17 -13.92 -12.44
N ILE A 82 0.43 -12.75 -12.19
CA ILE A 82 0.92 -11.84 -13.23
C ILE A 82 2.31 -11.33 -12.87
N GLU A 83 3.07 -10.93 -13.88
CA GLU A 83 4.25 -10.08 -13.69
C GLU A 83 3.83 -8.61 -13.76
N LEU A 84 4.31 -7.81 -12.81
CA LEU A 84 4.02 -6.39 -12.70
C LEU A 84 5.28 -5.63 -12.25
N GLU A 85 5.28 -4.33 -12.47
CA GLU A 85 6.28 -3.42 -11.91
C GLU A 85 5.72 -2.82 -10.61
N ALA A 86 6.56 -2.75 -9.57
CA ALA A 86 6.18 -2.19 -8.29
C ALA A 86 7.19 -1.11 -7.89
N ILE A 87 6.70 0.10 -7.63
CA ILE A 87 7.51 1.24 -7.17
C ILE A 87 6.91 1.84 -5.91
N GLU A 88 7.74 2.09 -4.91
CA GLU A 88 7.32 2.83 -3.73
C GLU A 88 7.09 4.30 -4.10
N VAL A 89 6.00 4.88 -3.59
CA VAL A 89 5.58 6.25 -3.88
C VAL A 89 5.15 6.96 -2.58
N PRO A 90 5.07 8.32 -2.58
CA PRO A 90 4.61 9.06 -1.41
C PRO A 90 3.22 8.64 -0.93
N MET A 91 3.00 8.65 0.39
CA MET A 91 1.78 8.14 1.03
C MET A 91 0.50 8.87 0.64
N VAL A 92 0.62 10.15 0.24
CA VAL A 92 -0.50 10.93 -0.28
C VAL A 92 -1.13 10.27 -1.52
N ASN A 93 -0.38 9.47 -2.28
CA ASN A 93 -0.92 8.71 -3.42
C ASN A 93 -1.84 7.57 -3.00
N CYS A 94 -1.71 7.08 -1.76
CA CYS A 94 -2.63 6.16 -1.12
C CYS A 94 -3.65 6.90 -0.24
N GLY A 95 -3.86 8.21 -0.44
CA GLY A 95 -4.87 9.00 0.27
C GLY A 95 -4.55 9.28 1.74
N ILE A 96 -3.32 9.02 2.18
CA ILE A 96 -2.86 9.31 3.55
C ILE A 96 -1.94 10.53 3.49
N SER A 97 -2.38 11.65 4.04
CA SER A 97 -1.56 12.87 4.05
C SER A 97 -0.36 12.73 4.98
N ASP A 98 0.73 13.43 4.65
CA ASP A 98 1.97 13.39 5.43
C ASP A 98 1.76 13.85 6.90
N HIS A 99 0.81 14.77 7.13
CA HIS A 99 0.42 15.21 8.47
C HIS A 99 -0.19 14.08 9.32
N ILE A 100 -1.04 13.24 8.71
CA ILE A 100 -1.59 12.06 9.38
C ILE A 100 -0.49 11.01 9.57
N TRP A 101 0.46 10.92 8.62
CA TRP A 101 1.51 9.92 8.68
C TRP A 101 2.51 10.18 9.83
N SER A 102 2.91 11.43 10.06
CA SER A 102 3.79 11.76 11.20
C SER A 102 3.20 11.37 12.56
N GLU A 103 1.87 11.46 12.73
CA GLU A 103 1.20 11.10 13.99
C GLU A 103 1.20 9.59 14.26
N ILE A 104 1.14 8.76 13.22
CA ILE A 104 1.07 7.30 13.38
C ILE A 104 2.46 6.70 13.64
N ARG A 105 3.51 7.20 12.98
CA ARG A 105 4.88 6.68 13.16
C ARG A 105 5.53 7.12 14.47
N GLY A 106 5.00 8.18 15.12
CA GLY A 106 5.59 8.72 16.34
C GLY A 106 6.96 9.37 16.13
N ASP A 107 7.30 9.69 14.88
CA ASP A 107 8.55 10.37 14.54
C ASP A 107 8.34 11.88 14.74
N ASP A 108 9.14 12.49 15.61
CA ASP A 108 9.30 13.95 15.76
C ASP A 108 9.96 14.56 14.49
N ALA A 109 9.33 14.40 13.32
CA ALA A 109 9.87 14.89 12.06
C ALA A 109 9.42 16.34 11.83
N ILE A 110 10.32 17.28 12.10
CA ILE A 110 10.21 18.68 11.64
C ILE A 110 10.41 18.70 10.12
N TYR A 111 9.33 18.85 9.36
CA TYR A 111 9.40 19.10 7.92
C TYR A 111 9.59 20.60 7.67
N ILE A 112 10.83 21.01 7.33
CA ILE A 112 11.08 22.33 6.76
C ILE A 112 10.57 22.33 5.31
N SER A 113 9.40 22.94 5.10
CA SER A 113 8.87 23.25 3.76
C SER A 113 9.85 24.20 3.04
N THR A 114 10.62 23.66 2.09
CA THR A 114 11.28 24.52 1.09
C THR A 114 10.25 24.90 0.03
N ARG A 115 9.90 26.20 -0.05
CA ARG A 115 9.17 26.76 -1.19
C ARG A 115 9.94 26.43 -2.47
N LEU A 116 9.42 25.54 -3.30
CA LEU A 116 9.79 25.50 -4.71
C LEU A 116 9.04 26.63 -5.40
N GLY A 117 9.76 27.72 -5.62
CA GLY A 117 9.29 28.88 -6.36
C GLY A 117 9.07 28.57 -7.84
N LYS A 118 8.23 29.41 -8.45
CA LYS A 118 8.52 30.00 -9.75
C LYS A 118 8.72 31.49 -9.53
#